data_AF-A0A822FU84-F1
#
_entry.id   AF-A0A822FU84-F1
#
_cell.length_a   1.000
_cell.length_b   1.000
_cell.length_c   1.000
_cell.angle_alpha   90.00
_cell.angle_beta   90.00
_cell.angle_gamma   90.00
#
_symmetry.space_group_name_H-M   'P 1'
#
loop_
_entity.id
_entity.type
_entity.pdbx_description
1 polymer ?
#
loop_
_entity_poly.entity_id
_entity_poly.type
_entity_poly.pdbx_seq_one_letter_code
_entity_poly.pdbx_strand_id
1 'polypeptide(L)' 'FRNRAIFAYVNVDTNPIIQKRFHLFNLPAFILFKKGKMYRYESASWKQTAFVQFIENGYQNVKAEKVAVEPNAL' A
#
# COMPACT_ATOMS: atom_id res chain seq x y z
N PHE A 1 -16.52 3.20 7.59
CA PHE A 1 -15.42 2.22 7.49
C PHE A 1 -15.84 0.76 7.39
N ARG A 2 -16.93 0.30 8.03
CA ARG A 2 -17.44 -1.09 7.85
C ARG A 2 -17.73 -1.35 6.35
N ASN A 3 -17.18 -2.43 5.80
CA ASN A 3 -17.31 -2.90 4.41
C ASN A 3 -16.70 -2.04 3.26
N ARG A 4 -15.66 -1.21 3.51
CA ARG A 4 -15.02 -0.43 2.42
C ARG A 4 -13.59 -0.83 2.05
N ALA A 5 -12.86 -1.56 2.91
CA ALA A 5 -11.49 -1.99 2.65
C ALA A 5 -11.16 -3.28 3.43
N ILE A 6 -10.25 -4.09 2.88
CA ILE A 6 -9.63 -5.24 3.56
C ILE A 6 -8.22 -4.82 3.95
N PHE A 7 -7.82 -5.14 5.18
CA PHE A 7 -6.48 -4.86 5.69
C PHE A 7 -5.66 -6.16 5.71
N ALA A 8 -4.43 -6.07 5.19
CA ALA A 8 -3.43 -7.11 5.29
C ALA A 8 -2.19 -6.51 5.98
N TYR A 9 -1.55 -7.32 6.82
CA TYR A 9 -0.29 -6.99 7.47
C TYR A 9 0.77 -7.99 7.02
N VAL A 10 1.98 -7.50 6.76
CA VAL A 10 3.12 -8.31 6.36
C VAL A 10 4.34 -7.84 7.14
N ASN A 11 5.02 -8.79 7.79
CA ASN A 11 6.38 -8.56 8.27
C ASN A 11 7.35 -8.77 7.10
N VAL A 12 8.01 -7.71 6.64
CA VAL A 12 8.91 -7.76 5.49
C VAL A 12 10.24 -8.46 5.79
N ASP A 13 10.66 -8.51 7.05
CA ASP A 13 11.89 -9.19 7.48
C ASP A 13 11.79 -10.71 7.24
N THR A 14 10.58 -11.26 7.35
CA THR A 14 10.30 -12.67 7.07
C THR A 14 9.78 -12.90 5.64
N ASN A 15 9.62 -11.85 4.83
CA ASN A 15 9.04 -11.91 3.48
C ASN A 15 9.87 -11.07 2.47
N PRO A 16 11.13 -11.45 2.18
CA PRO A 16 12.02 -10.66 1.33
C PRO A 16 11.52 -10.52 -0.12
N ILE A 17 10.70 -11.47 -0.59
CA ILE A 17 10.06 -11.40 -1.92
C ILE A 17 9.11 -10.20 -1.98
N ILE A 18 8.28 -9.99 -0.95
CA ILE A 18 7.34 -8.86 -0.89
C ILE A 18 8.10 -7.54 -0.80
N GLN A 19 9.17 -7.50 0.01
CA GLN A 19 10.03 -6.31 0.12
C GLN A 19 10.58 -5.88 -1.24
N LYS A 20 11.17 -6.81 -1.99
CA LYS A 20 11.72 -6.56 -3.33
C LYS A 20 10.62 -6.19 -4.32
N ARG A 21 9.53 -6.97 -4.38
CA ARG A 21 8.40 -6.79 -5.32
C ARG A 21 7.80 -5.39 -5.25
N PHE A 22 7.65 -4.83 -4.04
CA PHE A 22 7.03 -3.53 -3.84
C PHE A 22 8.01 -2.41 -3.47
N HIS A 23 9.32 -2.66 -3.58
CA HIS A 23 10.37 -1.69 -3.25
C HIS A 23 10.19 -1.06 -1.86
N LEU A 24 10.01 -1.91 -0.84
CA LEU A 24 9.76 -1.47 0.54
C LEU A 24 11.08 -1.19 1.28
N PHE A 25 11.64 0.00 1.06
CA PHE A 25 12.88 0.45 1.70
C PHE A 25 12.65 1.32 2.94
N ASN A 26 11.52 2.05 2.99
CA ASN A 26 11.14 2.90 4.10
C ASN A 26 9.93 2.28 4.82
N LEU A 27 10.09 1.97 6.10
CA LEU A 27 9.07 1.31 6.92
C LEU A 27 8.66 2.20 8.11
N PRO A 28 7.41 2.09 8.58
CA PRO A 28 6.32 1.28 8.02
C PRO A 28 5.80 1.87 6.69
N ALA A 29 5.35 1.00 5.79
CA ALA A 29 4.80 1.38 4.49
C ALA A 29 3.34 0.94 4.37
N PHE A 30 2.50 1.80 3.80
CA PHE A 30 1.11 1.47 3.48
C PHE A 30 0.87 1.61 1.98
N ILE A 31 0.30 0.55 1.39
CA ILE A 31 -0.05 0.49 -0.03
C ILE A 31 -1.54 0.14 -0.12
N LEU A 32 -2.31 0.96 -0.82
CA LEU A 32 -3.69 0.66 -1.19
C LEU A 32 -3.73 0.00 -2.56
N PHE A 33 -4.37 -1.16 -2.66
CA PHE A 33 -4.69 -1.81 -3.93
C PHE A 33 -6.13 -1.51 -4.32
N LYS A 34 -6.35 -0.94 -5.51
CA LYS A 34 -7.69 -0.61 -6.01
C LYS A 34 -7.74 -0.64 -7.53
N LYS A 35 -8.69 -1.41 -8.08
CA LYS A 35 -8.95 -1.53 -9.54
C LYS A 35 -7.67 -1.82 -10.36
N GLY A 36 -6.85 -2.78 -9.91
CA GLY A 36 -5.63 -3.20 -10.61
C GLY A 36 -4.45 -2.22 -10.54
N LYS A 37 -4.57 -1.17 -9.70
CA LYS A 37 -3.50 -0.21 -9.42
C LYS A 37 -3.14 -0.22 -7.95
N MET A 38 -1.93 0.24 -7.65
CA MET A 38 -1.46 0.47 -6.29
C MET A 38 -1.15 1.94 -6.04
N TYR A 39 -1.36 2.37 -4.80
CA TYR A 39 -1.22 3.76 -4.36
C TYR A 39 -0.47 3.78 -3.04
N ARG A 40 0.64 4.50 -2.97
CA ARG A 40 1.45 4.61 -1.74
C ARG A 40 0.91 5.72 -0.85
N TYR A 41 0.86 5.46 0.44
CA TYR A 41 0.59 6.49 1.42
C TYR A 41 1.88 7.26 1.73
N GLU A 42 1.97 8.49 1.23
CA GLU A 42 3.16 9.35 1.35
C GLU A 42 2.96 10.51 2.35
N SER A 43 1.99 10.38 3.26
CA SER A 43 1.70 11.44 4.22
C SER A 43 2.78 11.58 5.28
N ALA A 44 3.18 12.82 5.56
CA ALA A 44 4.03 13.16 6.71
C ALA A 44 3.30 12.98 8.06
N SER A 45 1.97 12.80 8.06
CA SER A 45 1.17 12.64 9.27
C SER A 45 0.80 11.18 9.53
N TRP A 46 1.23 10.67 10.69
CA TRP A 46 0.87 9.36 11.21
C TRP A 46 -0.49 9.32 11.92
N LYS A 47 -1.31 10.36 11.78
CA LYS A 47 -2.65 10.41 12.39
C LYS A 47 -3.58 9.41 11.69
N GLN A 48 -4.33 8.64 12.49
CA GLN A 48 -5.33 7.70 11.98
C GLN A 48 -6.33 8.36 11.02
N THR A 49 -6.72 9.62 11.27
CA THR A 49 -7.64 10.38 10.43
C THR A 49 -7.08 10.64 9.03
N ALA A 50 -5.78 10.90 8.91
CA ALA A 50 -5.12 11.10 7.61
C ALA A 50 -5.08 9.80 6.79
N PHE A 51 -4.82 8.67 7.46
CA PHE A 51 -4.87 7.35 6.83
C PHE A 51 -6.28 6.99 6.33
N VAL A 52 -7.29 7.28 7.16
CA VAL A 52 -8.72 7.14 6.81
C VAL A 52 -9.07 7.97 5.57
N GLN A 53 -8.70 9.25 5.55
CA GLN A 53 -8.97 10.14 4.41
C GLN A 53 -8.29 9.66 3.13
N PHE A 54 -7.07 9.13 3.24
CA PHE A 54 -6.34 8.56 2.12
C PHE A 54 -7.09 7.38 1.48
N ILE A 55 -7.54 6.41 2.28
CA ILE A 55 -8.27 5.24 1.77
C ILE A 55 -9.58 5.63 1.10
N GLU A 56 -10.31 6.59 1.67
CA GLU A 56 -11.61 6.98 1.13
C GLU A 56 -11.49 7.68 -0.22
N ASN A 57 -10.69 8.74 -0.29
CA ASN A 57 -10.59 9.57 -1.51
C ASN A 57 -9.18 10.10 -1.79
N GLY A 58 -8.32 10.23 -0.77
CA GLY A 58 -7.00 10.86 -0.94
C GLY A 58 -6.05 10.11 -1.89
N TYR A 59 -6.22 8.79 -2.05
CA TYR A 59 -5.43 7.98 -2.99
C TYR A 59 -5.56 8.46 -4.45
N GLN A 60 -6.60 9.21 -4.79
CA GLN A 60 -6.80 9.74 -6.15
C GLN A 60 -5.78 10.84 -6.49
N ASN A 61 -5.20 11.48 -5.47
CA ASN A 61 -4.23 12.57 -5.61
C ASN A 61 -2.78 12.09 -5.55
N VAL A 62 -2.53 10.79 -5.33
CA VAL A 62 -1.18 10.22 -5.37
C VAL A 62 -0.93 9.52 -6.69
N LYS A 63 0.34 9.28 -7.00
CA LYS A 63 0.74 8.58 -8.21
C LYS A 63 0.12 7.18 -8.22
N ALA A 64 -0.65 6.89 -9.28
CA ALA A 64 -1.16 5.56 -9.51
C ALA A 64 -0.08 4.69 -10.16
N GLU A 65 0.30 3.61 -9.50
CA GLU A 65 1.30 2.66 -10.00
C GLU A 65 0.62 1.37 -10.47
N LYS A 66 1.23 0.69 -11.46
CA LYS A 66 0.82 -0.67 -11.80
C LYS A 66 1.19 -1.60 -10.64
N VAL A 67 0.31 -2.55 -10.33
CA VAL A 67 0.63 -3.58 -9.33
C VAL A 67 1.83 -4.38 -9.83
N ALA A 68 2.91 -4.40 -9.05
CA ALA A 68 4.11 -5.15 -9.39
C ALA A 68 3.79 -6.65 -9.49
N VAL A 69 4.23 -7.26 -10.58
CA VAL A 69 4.11 -8.72 -10.79
C VAL A 69 5.00 -9.43 -9.79
N GLU A 70 4.61 -10.64 -9.39
CA GLU A 70 5.48 -11.44 -8.55
C GLU A 70 6.67 -11.91 -9.37
N PRO A 71 7.91 -11.74 -8.89
CA PRO A 71 9.10 -12.17 -9.63
C PRO A 71 9.10 -13.66 -9.99
N ASN A 72 8.37 -14.49 -9.23
CA ASN A 72 8.30 -15.95 -9.40
C ASN A 72 6.92 -16.45 -9.87
N ALA A 73 6.03 -15.58 -10.36
CA ALA A 73 4.77 -16.03 -10.96
C ALA A 73 5.07 -16.64 -12.34
N LEU A 74 5.34 -17.94 -12.36
CA LEU A 74 5.27 -18.81 -13.54
C LEU A 74 3.85 -19.39 -13.67
#